data_AF-A0A8B6EIT0-F1
#
_entry.id   AF-A0A8B6EIT0-F1
#
_cell.length_a   1.000
_cell.length_b   1.000
_cell.length_c   1.000
_cell.angle_alpha   90.00
_cell.angle_beta   90.00
_cell.angle_gamma   90.00
#
_symmetry.space_group_name_H-M   'P 1'
#
loop_
_entity.id
_entity.type
_entity.pdbx_description
1 polymer ?
#
loop_
_entity_poly.entity_id
_entity_poly.type
_entity_poly.pdbx_seq_one_letter_code
_entity_poly.pdbx_strand_id
1 'polypeptide(L)'
;MGRMKANDNGIKIIIWVVAMFLLLQFLDYDWNIFNFHLFGGSRLNNDIHRNIPYDSSEFRARQIDPPLNYEPNAHIAIIPFGTPPPVHIPDVDARIIVITFNRSHSLRRLLESLNKVDYLDDKVVIEIWIDRNKDNEFDEKSYVTAKNFNFDKGLKTINIQKKHAGIYGQWIWTWRPTKDTKEICVILEDDLSVSTFFYRYLKKVHAQYDHRPEVNGYALQAASLKHGGGKGPLQAPDENIVFLYPVLGSWGFSPSRDNWIGFQNWFREAHKNQTFLPLVPGILPTLWYKKELKAGTHENIWTMWQIYYAYSKNERTLYPNFPNKTGMTINWRENGLHFSKAVEVAGPLVESWDERIENLPDEPVHLDVNGTIVKY
;
A
#
# COMPACT_ATOMS: atom_id res chain seq x y z
N MET A 1 -68.30 10.38 35.42
CA MET A 1 -67.13 9.46 35.31
C MET A 1 -66.45 9.68 33.96
N GLY A 2 -65.55 10.67 33.89
CA GLY A 2 -64.87 11.05 32.65
C GLY A 2 -63.55 10.28 32.49
N ARG A 3 -63.42 9.53 31.40
CA ARG A 3 -62.17 8.91 30.96
C ARG A 3 -61.17 10.00 30.53
N MET A 4 -59.98 10.00 31.11
CA MET A 4 -58.83 10.77 30.61
C MET A 4 -58.48 10.29 29.19
N LYS A 5 -58.56 11.19 28.20
CA LYS A 5 -57.95 11.00 26.89
C LYS A 5 -56.44 11.17 27.04
N ALA A 6 -55.68 10.11 26.76
CA ALA A 6 -54.22 10.20 26.64
C ALA A 6 -53.88 11.17 25.49
N ASN A 7 -52.91 12.04 25.74
CA ASN A 7 -52.54 13.15 24.88
C ASN A 7 -51.74 12.63 23.66
N ASP A 8 -52.44 12.37 22.56
CA ASP A 8 -51.96 11.77 21.31
C ASP A 8 -50.92 12.64 20.56
N ASN A 9 -50.64 13.85 21.05
CA ASN A 9 -49.62 14.75 20.50
C ASN A 9 -48.21 14.50 21.06
N GLY A 10 -48.09 13.94 22.28
CA GLY A 10 -46.78 13.65 22.87
C GLY A 10 -46.08 12.46 22.21
N ILE A 11 -46.84 11.44 21.83
CA ILE A 11 -46.31 10.23 21.17
C ILE A 11 -45.88 10.53 19.72
N LYS A 12 -46.61 11.40 19.00
CA LYS A 12 -46.22 11.83 17.65
C LYS A 12 -44.93 12.65 17.64
N ILE A 13 -44.73 13.54 18.62
CA ILE A 13 -43.49 14.34 18.72
C ILE A 13 -42.28 13.44 19.03
N ILE A 14 -42.43 12.43 19.89
CA ILE A 14 -41.35 11.49 20.21
C ILE A 14 -41.00 10.62 18.98
N ILE A 15 -41.99 10.19 18.20
CA ILE A 15 -41.76 9.42 16.96
C ILE A 15 -41.05 10.27 15.90
N TRP A 16 -41.39 11.56 15.76
CA TRP A 16 -40.69 12.47 14.84
C TRP A 16 -39.26 12.80 15.28
N VAL A 17 -39.00 12.94 16.59
CA VAL A 17 -37.65 13.19 17.10
C VAL A 17 -36.74 11.96 16.93
N VAL A 18 -37.27 10.74 17.14
CA VAL A 18 -36.51 9.49 16.92
C VAL A 18 -36.29 9.22 15.42
N ALA A 19 -37.28 9.49 14.56
CA ALA A 19 -37.12 9.38 13.11
C ALA A 19 -36.13 10.41 12.54
N MET A 20 -36.09 11.63 13.09
CA MET A 20 -35.12 12.66 12.71
C MET A 20 -33.70 12.33 13.20
N PHE A 21 -33.55 11.74 14.39
CA PHE A 21 -32.25 11.24 14.88
C PHE A 21 -31.72 10.05 14.06
N LEU A 22 -32.60 9.16 13.60
CA LEU A 22 -32.22 8.07 12.70
C LEU A 22 -31.90 8.58 11.28
N LEU A 23 -32.61 9.58 10.76
CA LEU A 23 -32.29 10.20 9.46
C LEU A 23 -30.95 10.95 9.50
N LEU A 24 -30.61 11.59 10.63
CA LEU A 24 -29.35 12.30 10.84
C LEU A 24 -28.16 11.34 11.01
N GLN A 25 -28.37 10.10 11.50
CA GLN A 25 -27.33 9.07 11.52
C GLN A 25 -27.01 8.49 10.13
N PHE A 26 -27.88 8.69 9.13
CA PHE A 26 -27.63 8.29 7.74
C PHE A 26 -27.07 9.42 6.85
N LEU A 27 -26.92 10.64 7.38
CA LEU A 27 -26.46 11.81 6.62
C LEU A 27 -25.18 12.48 7.17
N ASP A 28 -24.55 11.91 8.20
CA ASP A 28 -23.34 12.49 8.80
C ASP A 28 -22.05 11.90 8.19
N TYR A 29 -21.78 12.33 6.95
CA TYR A 29 -20.40 12.41 6.47
C TYR A 29 -20.00 13.89 6.62
N ASP A 30 -19.07 14.15 7.56
CA ASP A 30 -18.18 15.33 7.59
C ASP A 30 -18.80 16.66 8.17
N TRP A 31 -18.59 16.99 9.46
CA TRP A 31 -17.67 18.07 9.96
C TRP A 31 -17.93 18.62 11.39
N ASN A 32 -16.82 18.82 12.11
CA ASN A 32 -16.62 19.55 13.38
C ASN A 32 -17.29 20.94 13.46
N ILE A 33 -18.17 21.20 14.44
CA ILE A 33 -18.37 22.55 15.03
C ILE A 33 -18.82 22.45 16.51
N PHE A 34 -17.89 22.59 17.45
CA PHE A 34 -18.08 23.40 18.66
C PHE A 34 -16.72 23.89 19.15
N ASN A 35 -16.31 25.07 18.65
CA ASN A 35 -15.33 25.91 19.31
C ASN A 35 -15.81 27.36 19.16
N PHE A 36 -16.51 27.85 20.18
CA PHE A 36 -16.85 29.26 20.32
C PHE A 36 -15.71 29.96 21.06
N HIS A 37 -15.14 31.00 20.45
CA HIS A 37 -14.34 32.02 21.13
C HIS A 37 -15.25 33.14 21.61
N LEU A 38 -15.17 33.50 22.90
CA LEU A 38 -15.56 34.82 23.41
C LEU A 38 -14.53 35.29 24.46
N PHE A 39 -13.83 36.36 24.08
CA PHE A 39 -13.14 37.43 24.84
C PHE A 39 -12.34 37.14 26.12
N GLY A 40 -11.08 37.63 26.09
CA GLY A 40 -10.55 38.46 27.17
C GLY A 40 -9.17 38.11 27.74
N GLY A 41 -8.16 38.91 27.41
CA GLY A 41 -7.24 39.47 28.41
C GLY A 41 -6.02 38.68 28.88
N SER A 42 -4.85 39.24 28.58
CA SER A 42 -3.64 39.37 29.41
C SER A 42 -2.83 38.13 29.86
N ARG A 43 -1.55 38.17 29.42
CA ARG A 43 -0.28 37.91 30.16
C ARG A 43 -0.04 36.58 30.91
N LEU A 44 1.21 36.15 30.74
CA LEU A 44 2.11 35.42 31.66
C LEU A 44 2.30 33.89 31.47
N ASN A 45 3.56 33.58 31.16
CA ASN A 45 4.46 32.57 31.72
C ASN A 45 4.16 31.06 31.63
N ASN A 46 5.21 30.37 31.13
CA ASN A 46 5.93 29.22 31.67
C ASN A 46 5.22 28.21 32.59
N ASP A 47 5.60 26.95 32.34
CA ASP A 47 5.34 25.72 33.07
C ASP A 47 3.90 25.23 32.93
N ILE A 48 3.65 24.01 32.47
CA ILE A 48 3.71 22.83 33.33
C ILE A 48 4.02 21.58 32.48
N HIS A 49 5.19 20.99 32.75
CA HIS A 49 5.40 19.55 32.62
C HIS A 49 4.35 18.82 33.48
N ARG A 50 3.48 18.02 32.86
CA ARG A 50 2.80 16.93 33.56
C ARG A 50 2.99 15.61 32.81
N ASN A 51 3.85 14.80 33.42
CA ASN A 51 3.97 13.36 33.23
C ASN A 51 2.58 12.71 33.22
N ILE A 52 2.24 12.06 32.12
CA ILE A 52 1.28 10.95 32.15
C ILE A 52 2.15 9.69 32.22
N PRO A 53 2.06 8.88 33.29
CA PRO A 53 2.81 7.64 33.35
C PRO A 53 2.28 6.69 32.27
N TYR A 54 3.19 6.22 31.42
CA TYR A 54 2.93 5.08 30.54
C TYR A 54 2.96 3.82 31.39
N ASP A 55 1.78 3.28 31.71
CA ASP A 55 1.65 2.02 32.43
C ASP A 55 1.87 0.84 31.48
N SER A 56 3.06 0.23 31.58
CA SER A 56 3.46 -0.96 30.83
C SER A 56 2.92 -2.27 31.42
N SER A 57 1.99 -2.23 32.38
CA SER A 57 1.52 -3.42 33.11
C SER A 57 0.29 -4.13 32.54
N GLU A 58 -0.33 -3.65 31.45
CA GLU A 58 -1.41 -4.38 30.77
C GLU A 58 -0.94 -5.44 29.75
N PHE A 59 0.36 -5.55 29.47
CA PHE A 59 0.93 -6.69 28.73
C PHE A 59 1.22 -7.88 29.66
N ARG A 60 0.18 -8.37 30.33
CA ARG A 60 0.14 -9.79 30.71
C ARG A 60 -0.58 -10.54 29.61
N ALA A 61 0.15 -11.46 28.98
CA ALA A 61 -0.38 -12.44 28.04
C ALA A 61 -1.66 -13.06 28.62
N ARG A 62 -2.82 -12.54 28.22
CA ARG A 62 -4.08 -13.24 28.42
C ARG A 62 -4.07 -14.39 27.42
N GLN A 63 -4.14 -15.57 28.01
CA GLN A 63 -4.45 -16.84 27.37
C GLN A 63 -5.46 -16.62 26.23
N ILE A 64 -5.13 -17.24 25.11
CA ILE A 64 -5.89 -17.26 23.87
C ILE A 64 -7.35 -17.58 24.19
N ASP A 65 -8.23 -16.58 24.06
CA ASP A 65 -9.66 -16.83 24.02
C ASP A 65 -9.97 -17.67 22.76
N PRO A 66 -10.89 -18.65 22.84
CA PRO A 66 -11.25 -19.51 21.71
C PRO A 66 -11.79 -18.68 20.53
N PRO A 67 -11.73 -19.22 19.30
CA PRO A 67 -12.02 -18.46 18.09
C PRO A 67 -13.41 -17.82 18.16
N LEU A 68 -13.47 -16.51 17.90
CA LEU A 68 -14.72 -15.81 17.61
C LEU A 68 -15.39 -16.54 16.44
N ASN A 69 -16.57 -17.12 16.69
CA ASN A 69 -17.46 -17.62 15.66
C ASN A 69 -17.84 -16.47 14.73
N TYR A 70 -17.16 -16.40 13.59
CA TYR A 70 -17.50 -15.53 12.48
C TYR A 70 -18.49 -16.29 11.58
N GLU A 71 -19.75 -15.88 11.61
CA GLU A 71 -20.80 -16.33 10.70
C GLU A 71 -20.51 -15.76 9.29
N PRO A 72 -20.23 -16.59 8.26
CA PRO A 72 -19.84 -16.13 6.95
C PRO A 72 -21.08 -15.76 6.12
N ASN A 73 -21.59 -14.54 6.26
CA ASN A 73 -22.59 -13.99 5.35
C ASN A 73 -21.94 -13.11 4.29
N ALA A 74 -21.19 -13.73 3.39
CA ALA A 74 -20.86 -13.16 2.08
C ALA A 74 -20.44 -14.28 1.13
N HIS A 75 -21.30 -14.64 0.19
CA HIS A 75 -20.91 -15.44 -0.96
C HIS A 75 -19.97 -14.62 -1.86
N ILE A 76 -18.68 -14.67 -1.58
CA ILE A 76 -17.65 -14.13 -2.47
C ILE A 76 -17.52 -15.12 -3.62
N ALA A 77 -17.99 -14.73 -4.81
CA ALA A 77 -17.75 -15.48 -6.02
C ALA A 77 -16.24 -15.53 -6.28
N ILE A 78 -15.64 -16.70 -6.04
CA ILE A 78 -14.27 -17.00 -6.47
C ILE A 78 -14.30 -17.03 -7.98
N ILE A 79 -13.92 -15.91 -8.61
CA ILE A 79 -13.73 -15.91 -10.05
C ILE A 79 -12.38 -16.58 -10.29
N PRO A 80 -12.33 -17.77 -10.94
CA PRO A 80 -11.06 -18.36 -11.31
C PRO A 80 -10.34 -17.35 -12.21
N PHE A 81 -9.20 -16.85 -11.76
CA PHE A 81 -8.24 -16.24 -12.66
C PHE A 81 -7.77 -17.37 -13.57
N GLY A 82 -8.53 -17.63 -14.64
CA GLY A 82 -8.18 -18.62 -15.64
C GLY A 82 -6.76 -18.37 -16.12
N THR A 83 -6.02 -19.43 -16.42
CA THR A 83 -4.71 -19.32 -17.07
C THR A 83 -4.89 -18.43 -18.30
N PRO A 84 -4.24 -17.26 -18.35
CA PRO A 84 -4.32 -16.42 -19.53
C PRO A 84 -3.71 -17.17 -20.71
N PRO A 85 -4.20 -16.97 -21.94
CA PRO A 85 -3.51 -17.48 -23.11
C PRO A 85 -2.05 -16.98 -23.10
N PRO A 86 -1.10 -17.73 -23.66
CA PRO A 86 0.29 -17.30 -23.75
C PRO A 86 0.34 -16.01 -24.56
N VAL A 87 0.46 -14.88 -23.86
CA VAL A 87 0.82 -13.60 -24.47
C VAL A 87 2.27 -13.75 -24.88
N HIS A 88 2.64 -13.36 -26.10
CA HIS A 88 4.03 -13.19 -26.46
C HIS A 88 4.64 -12.20 -25.47
N ILE A 89 5.39 -12.71 -24.50
CA ILE A 89 6.09 -11.88 -23.52
C ILE A 89 7.26 -11.30 -24.31
N PRO A 90 7.29 -9.99 -24.60
CA PRO A 90 8.39 -9.41 -25.34
C PRO A 90 9.67 -9.63 -24.53
N ASP A 91 10.75 -10.01 -25.23
CA ASP A 91 12.08 -10.15 -24.65
C ASP A 91 12.61 -8.75 -24.31
N VAL A 92 12.53 -8.39 -23.02
CA VAL A 92 12.84 -7.07 -22.47
C VAL A 92 13.74 -7.22 -21.25
N ASP A 93 14.51 -6.18 -20.99
CA ASP A 93 15.36 -6.06 -19.80
C ASP A 93 14.57 -5.45 -18.62
N ALA A 94 13.58 -4.60 -18.91
CA ALA A 94 12.74 -3.94 -17.93
C ALA A 94 11.25 -3.99 -18.28
N ARG A 95 10.43 -4.36 -17.30
CA ARG A 95 8.96 -4.30 -17.36
C ARG A 95 8.42 -3.36 -16.28
N ILE A 96 7.75 -2.30 -16.71
CA ILE A 96 7.13 -1.32 -15.81
C ILE A 96 5.64 -1.54 -15.86
N ILE A 97 5.08 -2.03 -14.77
CA ILE A 97 3.63 -2.22 -14.64
C ILE A 97 3.07 -1.01 -13.92
N VAL A 98 2.21 -0.27 -14.61
CA VAL A 98 1.42 0.81 -14.05
C VAL A 98 0.00 0.31 -13.83
N ILE A 99 -0.43 0.26 -12.57
CA ILE A 99 -1.82 -0.06 -12.22
C ILE A 99 -2.60 1.22 -11.91
N THR A 100 -3.80 1.33 -12.47
CA THR A 100 -4.66 2.51 -12.33
C THR A 100 -6.13 2.10 -12.33
N PHE A 101 -6.99 3.01 -11.89
CA PHE A 101 -8.44 2.85 -11.92
C PHE A 101 -9.13 4.04 -12.59
N ASN A 102 -9.28 5.16 -11.89
CA ASN A 102 -10.07 6.31 -12.34
C ASN A 102 -9.41 7.68 -12.03
N ARG A 103 -8.08 7.71 -11.90
CA ARG A 103 -7.32 8.93 -11.59
C ARG A 103 -6.43 9.36 -12.77
N SER A 104 -7.05 9.76 -13.87
CA SER A 104 -6.36 10.17 -15.10
C SER A 104 -5.26 11.23 -14.92
N HIS A 105 -5.45 12.22 -14.04
CA HIS A 105 -4.42 13.23 -13.75
C HIS A 105 -3.19 12.63 -13.05
N SER A 106 -3.41 11.75 -12.07
CA SER A 106 -2.36 11.01 -11.36
C SER A 106 -1.59 10.13 -12.33
N LEU A 107 -2.33 9.33 -13.12
CA LEU A 107 -1.76 8.49 -14.17
C LEU A 107 -0.87 9.29 -15.12
N ARG A 108 -1.37 10.43 -15.62
CA ARG A 108 -0.59 11.30 -16.50
C ARG A 108 0.72 11.73 -15.84
N ARG A 109 0.68 12.17 -14.59
CA ARG A 109 1.87 12.62 -13.84
C ARG A 109 2.89 11.50 -13.66
N LEU A 110 2.45 10.29 -13.31
CA LEU A 110 3.34 9.13 -13.24
C LEU A 110 3.99 8.84 -14.60
N LEU A 111 3.20 8.76 -15.68
CA LEU A 111 3.68 8.48 -17.04
C LEU A 111 4.69 9.54 -17.52
N GLU A 112 4.42 10.81 -17.26
CA GLU A 112 5.35 11.91 -17.56
C GLU A 112 6.66 11.80 -16.77
N SER A 113 6.62 11.30 -15.52
CA SER A 113 7.85 11.04 -14.75
C SER A 113 8.64 9.85 -15.29
N LEU A 114 7.98 8.78 -15.71
CA LEU A 114 8.61 7.59 -16.31
C LEU A 114 9.33 7.94 -17.63
N ASN A 115 8.79 8.86 -18.42
CA ASN A 115 9.41 9.29 -19.67
C ASN A 115 10.72 10.11 -19.46
N LYS A 116 11.01 10.53 -18.23
CA LYS A 116 12.26 11.25 -17.89
C LYS A 116 13.37 10.32 -17.41
N VAL A 117 13.07 9.04 -17.21
CA VAL A 117 14.00 8.09 -16.61
C VAL A 117 15.11 7.72 -17.57
N ASP A 118 16.30 7.53 -17.00
CA ASP A 118 17.44 6.92 -17.68
C ASP A 118 17.34 5.39 -17.54
N TYR A 119 17.07 4.74 -18.67
CA TYR A 119 16.94 3.29 -18.76
C TYR A 119 18.24 2.60 -19.21
N LEU A 120 19.38 3.30 -19.26
CA LEU A 120 20.69 2.71 -19.54
C LEU A 120 20.77 1.92 -20.86
N ASP A 121 20.05 2.38 -21.89
CA ASP A 121 19.88 1.74 -23.21
C ASP A 121 19.24 0.34 -23.19
N ASP A 122 18.69 -0.10 -22.05
CA ASP A 122 18.00 -1.37 -21.90
C ASP A 122 16.65 -1.39 -22.64
N LYS A 123 16.20 -2.56 -23.09
CA LYS A 123 14.89 -2.71 -23.73
C LYS A 123 13.79 -2.65 -22.69
N VAL A 124 12.94 -1.62 -22.79
CA VAL A 124 11.88 -1.37 -21.81
C VAL A 124 10.50 -1.59 -22.43
N VAL A 125 9.59 -2.17 -21.63
CA VAL A 125 8.15 -2.11 -21.87
C VAL A 125 7.43 -1.51 -20.67
N ILE A 126 6.50 -0.60 -20.95
CA ILE A 126 5.49 -0.14 -19.99
C ILE A 126 4.15 -0.82 -20.28
N GLU A 127 3.54 -1.39 -19.25
CA GLU A 127 2.20 -1.95 -19.29
C GLU A 127 1.26 -1.17 -18.40
N ILE A 128 0.25 -0.53 -19.00
CA ILE A 128 -0.73 0.26 -18.25
C ILE A 128 -1.99 -0.59 -18.07
N TRP A 129 -2.24 -1.03 -16.84
CA TRP A 129 -3.37 -1.86 -16.45
C TRP A 129 -4.48 -1.03 -15.81
N ILE A 130 -5.59 -0.88 -16.54
CA ILE A 130 -6.77 -0.12 -16.12
C ILE A 130 -7.80 -1.09 -15.53
N ASP A 131 -8.09 -0.96 -14.25
CA ASP A 131 -9.14 -1.75 -13.60
C ASP A 131 -10.54 -1.26 -14.00
N ARG A 132 -11.52 -2.13 -13.78
CA ARG A 132 -12.94 -1.82 -13.89
C ARG A 132 -13.54 -1.59 -12.50
N ASN A 133 -14.63 -0.83 -12.42
CA ASN A 133 -15.42 -0.69 -11.20
C ASN A 133 -16.22 -1.98 -10.91
N LYS A 134 -16.97 -2.02 -9.80
CA LYS A 134 -17.78 -3.19 -9.41
C LYS A 134 -18.89 -3.52 -10.43
N ASP A 135 -19.30 -2.57 -11.25
CA ASP A 135 -20.26 -2.72 -12.36
C ASP A 135 -19.59 -3.13 -13.69
N ASN A 136 -18.28 -3.42 -13.66
CA ASN A 136 -17.45 -3.79 -14.81
C ASN A 136 -17.30 -2.69 -15.88
N GLU A 137 -17.32 -1.43 -15.49
CA GLU A 137 -17.02 -0.27 -16.35
C GLU A 137 -15.58 0.21 -16.10
N PHE A 138 -14.88 0.64 -17.15
CA PHE A 138 -13.54 1.24 -17.02
C PHE A 138 -13.63 2.76 -17.17
N ASP A 139 -12.71 3.50 -16.57
CA ASP A 139 -12.67 4.95 -16.72
C ASP A 139 -12.10 5.37 -18.09
N GLU A 140 -12.95 5.97 -18.93
CA GLU A 140 -12.56 6.42 -20.27
C GLU A 140 -11.45 7.49 -20.23
N LYS A 141 -11.43 8.36 -19.22
CA LYS A 141 -10.41 9.41 -19.11
C LYS A 141 -9.02 8.81 -18.87
N SER A 142 -8.92 7.79 -18.03
CA SER A 142 -7.68 7.06 -17.78
C SER A 142 -7.23 6.30 -19.02
N TYR A 143 -8.16 5.68 -19.77
CA TYR A 143 -7.86 5.06 -21.06
C TYR A 143 -7.32 6.06 -22.09
N VAL A 144 -8.00 7.21 -22.28
CA VAL A 144 -7.56 8.26 -23.20
C VAL A 144 -6.18 8.79 -22.81
N THR A 145 -5.93 8.97 -21.51
CA THR A 145 -4.62 9.38 -20.98
C THR A 145 -3.53 8.37 -21.35
N ALA A 146 -3.76 7.08 -21.09
CA ALA A 146 -2.83 6.01 -21.46
C ALA A 146 -2.61 5.91 -22.98
N LYS A 147 -3.69 6.06 -23.76
CA LYS A 147 -3.66 6.00 -25.23
C LYS A 147 -2.82 7.13 -25.83
N ASN A 148 -3.00 8.35 -25.35
CA ASN A 148 -2.34 9.55 -25.88
C ASN A 148 -0.90 9.72 -25.35
N PHE A 149 -0.53 9.03 -24.28
CA PHE A 149 0.84 9.04 -23.78
C PHE A 149 1.82 8.45 -24.82
N ASN A 150 2.81 9.23 -25.23
CA ASN A 150 3.90 8.75 -26.09
C ASN A 150 5.08 8.33 -25.21
N PHE A 151 5.37 7.03 -25.16
CA PHE A 151 6.53 6.51 -24.43
C PHE A 151 7.74 6.47 -25.37
N ASP A 152 8.72 7.34 -25.15
CA ASP A 152 9.89 7.47 -26.04
C ASP A 152 11.06 6.56 -25.64
N LYS A 153 10.92 5.80 -24.55
CA LYS A 153 11.95 4.91 -24.01
C LYS A 153 11.79 3.44 -24.39
N GLY A 154 10.67 3.05 -25.02
CA GLY A 154 10.42 1.64 -25.33
C GLY A 154 9.00 1.33 -25.78
N LEU A 155 8.57 0.09 -25.56
CA LEU A 155 7.24 -0.39 -25.95
C LEU A 155 6.18 0.04 -24.94
N LYS A 156 4.99 0.40 -25.41
CA LYS A 156 3.82 0.70 -24.57
C LYS A 156 2.69 -0.28 -24.86
N THR A 157 2.14 -0.88 -23.82
CA THR A 157 0.90 -1.66 -23.89
C THR A 157 -0.15 -1.10 -22.94
N ILE A 158 -1.43 -1.22 -23.34
CA ILE A 158 -2.57 -0.80 -22.54
C ILE A 158 -3.47 -2.00 -22.37
N ASN A 159 -3.71 -2.40 -21.12
CA ASN A 159 -4.48 -3.56 -20.74
C ASN A 159 -5.70 -3.09 -19.93
N ILE A 160 -6.90 -3.22 -20.50
CA ILE A 160 -8.13 -3.02 -19.72
C ILE A 160 -8.49 -4.38 -19.10
N GLN A 161 -8.68 -4.42 -17.79
CA GLN A 161 -9.08 -5.65 -17.12
C GLN A 161 -10.38 -6.18 -17.72
N LYS A 162 -10.53 -7.52 -17.81
CA LYS A 162 -11.77 -8.11 -18.38
C LYS A 162 -12.99 -7.93 -17.48
N LYS A 163 -12.76 -7.79 -16.18
CA LYS A 163 -13.73 -7.65 -15.09
C LYS A 163 -13.07 -6.88 -13.95
N HIS A 164 -13.83 -6.44 -12.95
CA HIS A 164 -13.25 -5.87 -11.73
C HIS A 164 -12.19 -6.82 -11.13
N ALA A 165 -10.93 -6.38 -11.15
CA ALA A 165 -9.81 -7.10 -10.58
C ALA A 165 -9.58 -6.72 -9.12
N GLY A 166 -9.90 -5.47 -8.75
CA GLY A 166 -9.60 -4.90 -7.45
C GLY A 166 -8.11 -4.73 -7.23
N ILE A 167 -7.74 -4.13 -6.10
CA ILE A 167 -6.33 -3.88 -5.77
C ILE A 167 -5.53 -5.19 -5.63
N TYR A 168 -6.16 -6.29 -5.15
CA TYR A 168 -5.56 -7.63 -5.11
C TYR A 168 -5.21 -8.12 -6.51
N GLY A 169 -6.17 -8.09 -7.44
CA GLY A 169 -5.96 -8.59 -8.79
C GLY A 169 -4.93 -7.77 -9.55
N GLN A 170 -4.95 -6.44 -9.37
CA GLN A 170 -3.99 -5.52 -9.97
C GLN A 170 -2.57 -5.75 -9.46
N TRP A 171 -2.35 -5.83 -8.14
CA TRP A 171 -1.01 -6.05 -7.60
C TRP A 171 -0.49 -7.47 -7.85
N ILE A 172 -1.31 -8.49 -7.59
CA ILE A 172 -0.82 -9.87 -7.54
C ILE A 172 -0.72 -10.47 -8.95
N TRP A 173 -1.58 -10.09 -9.90
CA TRP A 173 -1.73 -10.85 -11.15
C TRP A 173 -1.38 -10.10 -12.43
N THR A 174 -0.91 -8.87 -12.38
CA THR A 174 -0.47 -8.14 -13.57
C THR A 174 0.92 -8.60 -14.03
N TRP A 175 1.89 -8.72 -13.13
CA TRP A 175 3.15 -9.40 -13.44
C TRP A 175 3.02 -10.92 -13.27
N ARG A 176 3.43 -11.68 -14.28
CA ARG A 176 3.34 -13.15 -14.29
C ARG A 176 4.66 -13.77 -14.76
N PRO A 177 5.73 -13.68 -13.96
CA PRO A 177 7.02 -14.23 -14.32
C PRO A 177 6.98 -15.77 -14.35
N THR A 178 7.84 -16.35 -15.17
CA THR A 178 8.19 -17.76 -15.13
C THR A 178 9.63 -17.92 -14.62
N LYS A 179 10.09 -19.15 -14.45
CA LYS A 179 11.48 -19.41 -14.07
C LYS A 179 12.51 -18.92 -15.10
N ASP A 180 12.09 -18.76 -16.35
CA ASP A 180 12.94 -18.27 -17.45
C ASP A 180 12.90 -16.75 -17.60
N THR A 181 12.04 -16.04 -16.87
CA THR A 181 11.98 -14.57 -16.88
C THR A 181 13.30 -13.99 -16.40
N LYS A 182 13.88 -13.07 -17.18
CA LYS A 182 15.16 -12.38 -16.87
C LYS A 182 14.99 -10.87 -16.64
N GLU A 183 13.85 -10.31 -17.02
CA GLU A 183 13.56 -8.89 -16.89
C GLU A 183 13.48 -8.46 -15.42
N ILE A 184 13.84 -7.20 -15.16
CA ILE A 184 13.51 -6.52 -13.91
C ILE A 184 12.09 -5.96 -14.03
N CYS A 185 11.21 -6.32 -13.09
CA CYS A 185 9.84 -5.80 -13.06
C CYS A 185 9.60 -4.88 -11.88
N VAL A 186 9.02 -3.71 -12.13
CA VAL A 186 8.50 -2.81 -11.09
C VAL A 186 6.99 -2.64 -11.25
N ILE A 187 6.27 -2.63 -10.12
CA ILE A 187 4.83 -2.35 -10.08
C ILE A 187 4.62 -0.99 -9.39
N LEU A 188 3.89 -0.10 -10.06
CA LEU A 188 3.66 1.30 -9.68
C LEU A 188 2.16 1.62 -9.72
N GLU A 189 1.64 2.25 -8.65
CA GLU A 189 0.31 2.85 -8.64
C GLU A 189 0.33 4.25 -9.26
N ASP A 190 -0.81 4.69 -9.82
CA ASP A 190 -0.95 5.96 -10.53
C ASP A 190 -0.68 7.22 -9.70
N ASP A 191 -0.68 7.15 -8.36
CA ASP A 191 -0.39 8.28 -7.48
C ASP A 191 1.08 8.45 -7.10
N LEU A 192 1.98 7.85 -7.88
CA LEU A 192 3.41 7.96 -7.70
C LEU A 192 4.06 8.95 -8.68
N SER A 193 5.26 9.39 -8.34
CA SER A 193 6.25 9.87 -9.32
C SER A 193 7.59 9.22 -9.02
N VAL A 194 8.38 8.97 -10.06
CA VAL A 194 9.68 8.31 -9.93
C VAL A 194 10.84 9.28 -10.14
N SER A 195 11.96 8.97 -9.50
CA SER A 195 13.25 9.59 -9.81
C SER A 195 13.73 9.14 -11.19
N THR A 196 14.47 10.01 -11.89
CA THR A 196 15.12 9.64 -13.15
C THR A 196 16.16 8.52 -12.99
N PHE A 197 16.59 8.26 -11.75
CA PHE A 197 17.57 7.22 -11.39
C PHE A 197 16.95 5.92 -10.87
N PHE A 198 15.62 5.80 -10.80
CA PHE A 198 14.98 4.65 -10.15
C PHE A 198 15.38 3.31 -10.81
N TYR A 199 15.48 3.29 -12.15
CA TYR A 199 15.83 2.06 -12.87
C TYR A 199 17.31 1.70 -12.69
N ARG A 200 18.21 2.69 -12.73
CA ARG A 200 19.63 2.48 -12.41
C ARG A 200 19.81 1.88 -11.01
N TYR A 201 19.05 2.37 -10.03
CA TYR A 201 19.02 1.76 -8.69
C TYR A 201 18.54 0.31 -8.72
N LEU A 202 17.41 0.03 -9.38
CA LEU A 202 16.89 -1.34 -9.49
C LEU A 202 17.90 -2.29 -10.14
N LYS A 203 18.54 -1.89 -11.24
CA LYS A 203 19.58 -2.70 -11.91
C LYS A 203 20.72 -3.06 -10.96
N LYS A 204 21.14 -2.13 -10.09
CA LYS A 204 22.18 -2.37 -9.09
C LYS A 204 21.75 -3.32 -7.98
N VAL A 205 20.58 -3.09 -7.36
CA VAL A 205 20.13 -3.91 -6.24
C VAL A 205 19.71 -5.32 -6.66
N HIS A 206 19.07 -5.47 -7.83
CA HIS A 206 18.77 -6.79 -8.39
C HIS A 206 20.05 -7.59 -8.67
N ALA A 207 21.04 -6.97 -9.33
CA ALA A 207 22.32 -7.61 -9.60
C ALA A 207 23.04 -8.04 -8.31
N GLN A 208 22.97 -7.24 -7.25
CA GLN A 208 23.62 -7.53 -5.98
C GLN A 208 22.87 -8.58 -5.14
N TYR A 209 21.54 -8.60 -5.12
CA TYR A 209 20.80 -9.34 -4.09
C TYR A 209 19.81 -10.40 -4.60
N ASP A 210 19.52 -10.52 -5.90
CA ASP A 210 18.54 -11.51 -6.39
C ASP A 210 18.93 -12.96 -6.11
N HIS A 211 20.23 -13.22 -5.88
CA HIS A 211 20.72 -14.55 -5.50
C HIS A 211 20.42 -14.91 -4.04
N ARG A 212 19.96 -13.95 -3.21
CA ARG A 212 19.68 -14.15 -1.79
C ARG A 212 18.22 -14.54 -1.58
N PRO A 213 17.93 -15.79 -1.17
CA PRO A 213 16.55 -16.28 -1.06
C PRO A 213 15.70 -15.53 -0.03
N GLU A 214 16.32 -14.89 0.94
CA GLU A 214 15.66 -14.07 1.97
C GLU A 214 15.23 -12.69 1.46
N VAL A 215 15.65 -12.25 0.27
CA VAL A 215 15.26 -10.94 -0.30
C VAL A 215 14.05 -11.12 -1.20
N ASN A 216 12.87 -10.69 -0.73
CA ASN A 216 11.63 -10.82 -1.50
C ASN A 216 11.47 -9.75 -2.60
N GLY A 217 12.31 -8.72 -2.59
CA GLY A 217 12.26 -7.61 -3.54
C GLY A 217 12.73 -6.29 -2.93
N TYR A 218 12.46 -5.22 -3.66
CA TYR A 218 13.07 -3.91 -3.47
C TYR A 218 11.97 -2.84 -3.43
N ALA A 219 11.92 -2.11 -2.31
CA ALA A 219 11.09 -0.92 -2.18
C ALA A 219 11.75 0.27 -2.91
N LEU A 220 10.94 1.19 -3.43
CA LEU A 220 11.42 2.45 -3.99
C LEU A 220 11.25 3.64 -3.05
N GLN A 221 10.33 3.55 -2.09
CA GLN A 221 10.08 4.61 -1.11
C GLN A 221 11.16 4.64 -0.03
N ALA A 222 11.51 5.85 0.42
CA ALA A 222 12.26 6.06 1.66
C ALA A 222 11.35 6.39 2.84
N ALA A 223 10.27 7.14 2.60
CA ALA A 223 9.29 7.44 3.63
C ALA A 223 8.51 6.17 4.02
N SER A 224 8.71 5.71 5.25
CA SER A 224 7.98 4.58 5.83
C SER A 224 7.88 4.74 7.35
N LEU A 225 6.88 4.11 7.94
CA LEU A 225 6.71 4.03 9.38
C LEU A 225 7.32 2.73 9.94
N LYS A 226 7.53 2.72 11.25
CA LYS A 226 7.88 1.50 11.98
C LYS A 226 6.62 0.69 12.22
N HIS A 227 6.46 -0.42 11.50
CA HIS A 227 5.25 -1.23 11.54
C HIS A 227 5.03 -1.95 12.87
N GLY A 228 6.00 -1.97 13.79
CA GLY A 228 5.79 -2.41 15.18
C GLY A 228 5.13 -1.35 16.08
N GLY A 229 4.89 -0.13 15.58
CA GLY A 229 4.28 0.96 16.36
C GLY A 229 5.29 1.88 17.06
N GLY A 230 6.59 1.76 16.74
CA GLY A 230 7.63 2.64 17.24
C GLY A 230 7.47 4.10 16.76
N LYS A 231 8.02 5.05 17.53
CA LYS A 231 8.00 6.48 17.17
C LYS A 231 9.01 6.78 16.05
N GLY A 232 8.68 7.80 15.25
CA GLY A 232 9.53 8.32 14.18
C GLY A 232 9.50 7.50 12.89
N PRO A 233 10.17 7.98 11.84
CA PRO A 233 10.26 7.26 10.57
C PRO A 233 11.12 6.00 10.71
N LEU A 234 10.88 5.04 9.82
CA LEU A 234 11.78 3.93 9.59
C LEU A 234 13.05 4.44 8.89
N GLN A 235 14.22 4.18 9.47
CA GLN A 235 15.51 4.62 8.97
C GLN A 235 16.62 3.76 9.60
N ALA A 236 17.62 3.37 8.82
CA ALA A 236 18.86 2.79 9.33
C ALA A 236 19.91 3.89 9.57
N PRO A 237 21.02 3.63 10.30
CA PRO A 237 22.10 4.61 10.45
C PRO A 237 22.58 5.15 9.10
N ASP A 238 22.96 6.43 9.04
CA ASP A 238 23.21 7.19 7.80
C ASP A 238 24.37 6.63 6.95
N GLU A 239 25.27 5.88 7.57
CA GLU A 239 26.34 5.14 6.89
C GLU A 239 25.83 3.97 6.04
N ASN A 240 24.64 3.45 6.34
CA ASN A 240 23.99 2.39 5.56
C ASN A 240 23.09 3.03 4.51
N ILE A 241 23.35 2.80 3.22
CA ILE A 241 22.52 3.34 2.13
C ILE A 241 21.31 2.48 1.77
N VAL A 242 21.25 1.26 2.32
CA VAL A 242 20.15 0.31 2.18
C VAL A 242 19.99 -0.48 3.48
N PHE A 243 18.81 -1.04 3.72
CA PHE A 243 18.57 -1.99 4.83
C PHE A 243 17.49 -3.02 4.47
N LEU A 244 17.48 -4.16 5.16
CA LEU A 244 16.47 -5.20 5.02
C LEU A 244 15.39 -5.11 6.10
N TYR A 245 14.12 -5.10 5.68
CA TYR A 245 12.97 -4.89 6.55
C TYR A 245 11.86 -5.92 6.29
N PRO A 246 11.15 -6.44 7.32
CA PRO A 246 10.20 -7.55 7.17
C PRO A 246 8.83 -7.18 6.56
N VAL A 247 8.56 -5.90 6.30
CA VAL A 247 7.32 -5.45 5.67
C VAL A 247 7.66 -4.79 4.35
N LEU A 248 6.95 -5.13 3.27
CA LEU A 248 7.19 -4.54 1.95
C LEU A 248 6.87 -3.04 1.90
N GLY A 249 7.50 -2.33 0.97
CA GLY A 249 7.16 -0.95 0.62
C GLY A 249 6.21 -0.94 -0.57
N SER A 250 5.00 -0.41 -0.41
CA SER A 250 3.95 -0.44 -1.44
C SER A 250 3.93 0.78 -2.36
N TRP A 251 4.69 1.84 -2.08
CA TRP A 251 4.83 3.00 -2.97
C TRP A 251 5.93 2.74 -4.00
N GLY A 252 5.70 1.71 -4.82
CA GLY A 252 6.64 1.20 -5.80
C GLY A 252 7.45 0.03 -5.24
N PHE A 253 7.24 -1.13 -5.84
CA PHE A 253 7.86 -2.39 -5.44
C PHE A 253 8.36 -3.14 -6.67
N SER A 254 9.61 -3.58 -6.61
CA SER A 254 10.25 -4.42 -7.62
C SER A 254 10.48 -5.80 -7.01
N PRO A 255 9.66 -6.81 -7.30
CA PRO A 255 9.78 -8.10 -6.63
C PRO A 255 11.01 -8.89 -7.10
N SER A 256 11.61 -9.68 -6.21
CA SER A 256 12.47 -10.79 -6.65
C SER A 256 11.63 -11.82 -7.39
N ARG A 257 12.06 -12.23 -8.59
CA ARG A 257 11.31 -13.14 -9.47
C ARG A 257 10.89 -14.42 -8.75
N ASP A 258 11.85 -15.09 -8.10
CA ASP A 258 11.61 -16.40 -7.53
C ASP A 258 10.72 -16.35 -6.28
N ASN A 259 10.91 -15.33 -5.43
CA ASN A 259 10.05 -15.08 -4.29
C ASN A 259 8.63 -14.69 -4.73
N TRP A 260 8.49 -13.88 -5.79
CA TRP A 260 7.18 -13.50 -6.31
C TRP A 260 6.40 -14.68 -6.89
N ILE A 261 7.06 -15.56 -7.66
CA ILE A 261 6.47 -16.82 -8.13
C ILE A 261 6.01 -17.67 -6.94
N GLY A 262 6.84 -17.76 -5.90
CA GLY A 262 6.53 -18.47 -4.66
C GLY A 262 5.29 -17.91 -3.96
N PHE A 263 5.23 -16.59 -3.81
CA PHE A 263 4.11 -15.86 -3.23
C PHE A 263 2.82 -16.07 -4.04
N GLN A 264 2.87 -15.90 -5.37
CA GLN A 264 1.71 -16.09 -6.24
C GLN A 264 1.15 -17.51 -6.17
N ASN A 265 2.03 -18.52 -6.19
CA ASN A 265 1.62 -19.92 -6.08
C ASN A 265 0.98 -20.22 -4.72
N TRP A 266 1.57 -19.73 -3.63
CA TRP A 266 0.98 -19.87 -2.30
C TRP A 266 -0.36 -19.14 -2.19
N PHE A 267 -0.42 -17.88 -2.63
CA PHE A 267 -1.62 -17.05 -2.54
C PHE A 267 -2.79 -17.68 -3.29
N ARG A 268 -2.54 -18.26 -4.48
CA ARG A 268 -3.55 -18.98 -5.27
C ARG A 268 -4.24 -20.07 -4.48
N GLU A 269 -3.51 -20.80 -3.64
CA GLU A 269 -4.05 -21.89 -2.84
C GLU A 269 -4.61 -21.40 -1.51
N ALA A 270 -3.88 -20.55 -0.79
CA ALA A 270 -4.28 -20.04 0.52
C ALA A 270 -5.57 -19.21 0.44
N HIS A 271 -5.74 -18.39 -0.60
CA HIS A 271 -6.92 -17.53 -0.79
C HIS A 271 -8.19 -18.32 -1.13
N LYS A 272 -8.11 -19.61 -1.48
CA LYS A 272 -9.31 -20.46 -1.62
C LYS A 272 -9.94 -20.77 -0.28
N ASN A 273 -9.17 -20.76 0.81
CA ASN A 273 -9.69 -20.97 2.15
C ASN A 273 -10.28 -19.68 2.71
N GLN A 274 -11.61 -19.57 2.68
CA GLN A 274 -12.34 -18.39 3.17
C GLN A 274 -12.21 -18.14 4.68
N THR A 275 -11.75 -19.12 5.44
CA THR A 275 -11.52 -18.98 6.90
C THR A 275 -10.07 -18.60 7.24
N PHE A 276 -9.17 -18.63 6.26
CA PHE A 276 -7.77 -18.29 6.49
C PHE A 276 -7.60 -16.77 6.60
N LEU A 277 -6.87 -16.34 7.63
CA LEU A 277 -6.52 -14.93 7.86
C LEU A 277 -4.99 -14.77 7.88
N PRO A 278 -4.40 -13.92 7.02
CA PRO A 278 -2.96 -13.69 6.94
C PRO A 278 -2.47 -12.76 8.09
N LEU A 279 -2.61 -13.18 9.34
CA LEU A 279 -2.26 -12.37 10.50
C LEU A 279 -0.82 -12.60 10.95
N VAL A 280 -0.08 -11.51 11.17
CA VAL A 280 1.28 -11.53 11.74
C VAL A 280 1.27 -10.85 13.11
N PRO A 281 1.78 -11.48 14.18
CA PRO A 281 1.75 -10.89 15.52
C PRO A 281 2.64 -9.64 15.61
N GLY A 282 2.22 -8.67 16.43
CA GLY A 282 3.09 -7.54 16.82
C GLY A 282 3.29 -6.45 15.76
N ILE A 283 2.45 -6.39 14.72
CA ILE A 283 2.55 -5.35 13.68
C ILE A 283 1.23 -4.59 13.47
N LEU A 284 1.33 -3.30 13.15
CA LEU A 284 0.21 -2.42 12.83
C LEU A 284 -0.63 -2.91 11.63
N PRO A 285 -0.04 -3.43 10.53
CA PRO A 285 -0.83 -3.95 9.41
C PRO A 285 -1.86 -5.02 9.82
N THR A 286 -1.53 -5.88 10.79
CA THR A 286 -2.48 -6.88 11.33
C THR A 286 -3.68 -6.21 12.02
N LEU A 287 -3.46 -5.09 12.71
CA LEU A 287 -4.54 -4.32 13.33
C LEU A 287 -5.41 -3.65 12.27
N TRP A 288 -4.80 -3.08 11.23
CA TRP A 288 -5.53 -2.48 10.10
C TRP A 288 -6.36 -3.53 9.37
N TYR A 289 -5.77 -4.70 9.08
CA TYR A 289 -6.49 -5.82 8.45
C TYR A 289 -7.70 -6.25 9.27
N LYS A 290 -7.55 -6.41 10.59
CA LYS A 290 -8.67 -6.76 11.48
C LYS A 290 -9.76 -5.70 11.49
N LYS A 291 -9.42 -4.41 11.34
CA LYS A 291 -10.39 -3.32 11.21
C LYS A 291 -11.15 -3.44 9.89
N GLU A 292 -10.46 -3.61 8.76
CA GLU A 292 -11.09 -3.74 7.45
C GLU A 292 -11.89 -5.04 7.31
N LEU A 293 -11.50 -6.13 7.98
CA LEU A 293 -12.29 -7.37 8.06
C LEU A 293 -13.66 -7.10 8.68
N LYS A 294 -13.72 -6.33 9.77
CA LYS A 294 -14.99 -5.95 10.42
C LYS A 294 -15.84 -5.03 9.54
N ALA A 295 -15.20 -4.21 8.70
CA ALA A 295 -15.87 -3.30 7.78
C ALA A 295 -16.27 -3.96 6.43
N GLY A 296 -15.82 -5.18 6.16
CA GLY A 296 -16.07 -5.86 4.88
C GLY A 296 -15.20 -5.37 3.72
N THR A 297 -14.12 -4.64 4.00
CA THR A 297 -13.25 -3.95 3.03
C THR A 297 -11.81 -4.46 3.03
N HIS A 298 -11.54 -5.59 3.69
CA HIS A 298 -10.21 -6.20 3.80
C HIS A 298 -9.54 -6.53 2.45
N GLU A 299 -10.33 -6.70 1.39
CA GLU A 299 -9.87 -6.80 -0.02
C GLU A 299 -9.04 -5.60 -0.50
N ASN A 300 -8.99 -4.52 0.28
CA ASN A 300 -8.19 -3.33 0.02
C ASN A 300 -6.76 -3.40 0.57
N ILE A 301 -6.42 -4.40 1.39
CA ILE A 301 -5.10 -4.54 2.02
C ILE A 301 -4.37 -5.78 1.51
N TRP A 302 -3.99 -5.76 0.23
CA TRP A 302 -3.29 -6.88 -0.42
C TRP A 302 -1.95 -7.19 0.24
N THR A 303 -1.30 -6.13 0.75
CA THR A 303 0.00 -6.19 1.41
C THR A 303 0.02 -7.18 2.56
N MET A 304 -1.11 -7.38 3.26
CA MET A 304 -1.16 -8.33 4.37
C MET A 304 -0.90 -9.78 3.97
N TRP A 305 -1.31 -10.18 2.77
CA TRP A 305 -1.02 -11.52 2.26
C TRP A 305 0.46 -11.68 1.97
N GLN A 306 1.09 -10.67 1.38
CA GLN A 306 2.53 -10.69 1.11
C GLN A 306 3.33 -10.64 2.41
N ILE A 307 2.94 -9.79 3.37
CA ILE A 307 3.57 -9.69 4.70
C ILE A 307 3.50 -11.03 5.42
N TYR A 308 2.34 -11.70 5.42
CA TYR A 308 2.22 -13.02 6.03
C TYR A 308 3.10 -14.05 5.35
N TYR A 309 3.12 -14.08 4.01
CA TYR A 309 3.98 -15.00 3.26
C TYR A 309 5.44 -14.78 3.60
N ALA A 310 5.92 -13.53 3.50
CA ALA A 310 7.29 -13.16 3.79
C ALA A 310 7.66 -13.52 5.24
N TYR A 311 6.78 -13.23 6.21
CA TYR A 311 6.95 -13.63 7.60
C TYR A 311 7.12 -15.16 7.75
N SER A 312 6.28 -15.96 7.08
CA SER A 312 6.34 -17.42 7.14
C SER A 312 7.60 -18.01 6.48
N LYS A 313 8.27 -17.25 5.61
CA LYS A 313 9.48 -17.62 4.89
C LYS A 313 10.74 -16.94 5.42
N ASN A 314 10.62 -16.10 6.44
CA ASN A 314 11.68 -15.24 6.95
C ASN A 314 12.30 -14.35 5.84
N GLU A 315 11.48 -13.93 4.88
CA GLU A 315 11.89 -13.01 3.81
C GLU A 315 11.78 -11.55 4.25
N ARG A 316 12.55 -10.69 3.59
CA ARG A 316 12.67 -9.26 3.86
C ARG A 316 12.74 -8.49 2.54
N THR A 317 12.26 -7.25 2.60
CA THR A 317 12.35 -6.28 1.51
C THR A 317 13.56 -5.38 1.73
N LEU A 318 14.33 -5.13 0.67
CA LEU A 318 15.40 -4.14 0.71
C LEU A 318 14.80 -2.74 0.51
N TYR A 319 15.17 -1.81 1.38
CA TYR A 319 14.77 -0.40 1.30
C TYR A 319 15.96 0.50 1.01
N PRO A 320 15.75 1.58 0.24
CA PRO A 320 16.72 2.67 0.16
C PRO A 320 16.78 3.44 1.49
N ASN A 321 17.98 3.90 1.86
CA ASN A 321 18.24 4.71 3.04
C ASN A 321 19.12 5.92 2.69
N PHE A 322 18.66 6.69 1.71
CA PHE A 322 19.42 7.82 1.18
C PHE A 322 19.34 9.06 2.09
N PRO A 323 20.31 10.00 1.96
CA PRO A 323 20.32 11.24 2.72
C PRO A 323 19.02 12.02 2.54
N ASN A 324 18.65 12.83 3.54
CA ASN A 324 17.41 13.62 3.53
C ASN A 324 16.12 12.79 3.35
N LYS A 325 16.20 11.46 3.54
CA LYS A 325 15.06 10.54 3.38
C LYS A 325 14.45 10.61 1.98
N THR A 326 15.29 10.83 0.97
CA THR A 326 14.87 10.81 -0.44
C THR A 326 14.57 9.39 -0.89
N GLY A 327 13.48 9.21 -1.63
CA GLY A 327 13.12 7.93 -2.27
C GLY A 327 13.36 7.93 -3.77
N MET A 328 13.35 6.73 -4.34
CA MET A 328 13.23 6.54 -5.79
C MET A 328 11.80 6.78 -6.29
N THR A 329 10.83 6.80 -5.37
CA THR A 329 9.45 7.22 -5.56
C THR A 329 9.02 8.21 -4.50
N ILE A 330 8.03 9.04 -4.86
CA ILE A 330 7.19 9.79 -3.93
C ILE A 330 5.74 9.37 -4.13
N ASN A 331 4.95 9.45 -3.07
CA ASN A 331 3.51 9.23 -3.13
C ASN A 331 2.78 10.56 -2.91
N TRP A 332 1.86 10.89 -3.81
CA TRP A 332 1.10 12.15 -3.78
C TRP A 332 -0.05 12.14 -2.78
N ARG A 333 -0.30 11.00 -2.12
CA ARG A 333 -1.33 10.76 -1.11
C ARG A 333 -2.69 11.33 -1.51
N GLU A 334 -3.04 11.12 -2.76
CA GLU A 334 -4.24 11.66 -3.36
C GLU A 334 -5.48 10.93 -2.85
N ASN A 335 -6.63 11.61 -2.95
CA ASN A 335 -7.90 11.01 -2.55
C ASN A 335 -8.13 9.67 -3.27
N GLY A 336 -8.54 8.66 -2.52
CA GLY A 336 -8.67 7.30 -2.99
C GLY A 336 -8.81 6.29 -1.85
N LEU A 337 -8.35 5.06 -2.08
CA LEU A 337 -8.57 3.95 -1.17
C LEU A 337 -7.97 4.15 0.23
N HIS A 338 -6.86 4.88 0.31
CA HIS A 338 -6.09 5.05 1.56
C HIS A 338 -6.16 6.45 2.16
N PHE A 339 -6.64 7.44 1.41
CA PHE A 339 -6.71 8.83 1.84
C PHE A 339 -8.06 9.42 1.43
N SER A 340 -8.82 9.97 2.39
CA SER A 340 -10.11 10.62 2.11
C SER A 340 -9.97 12.06 1.60
N LYS A 341 -8.77 12.66 1.71
CA LYS A 341 -8.38 13.98 1.19
C LYS A 341 -6.91 13.93 0.78
N ALA A 342 -6.51 14.75 -0.19
CA ALA A 342 -5.10 14.90 -0.54
C ALA A 342 -4.31 15.39 0.68
N VAL A 343 -3.23 14.69 1.03
CA VAL A 343 -2.33 15.04 2.14
C VAL A 343 -0.98 15.50 1.57
N GLU A 344 -0.11 16.06 2.41
CA GLU A 344 1.26 16.42 2.04
C GLU A 344 2.01 15.25 1.39
N VAL A 345 2.75 15.56 0.31
CA VAL A 345 3.53 14.61 -0.49
C VAL A 345 4.52 13.84 0.40
N ALA A 346 4.61 12.53 0.18
CA ALA A 346 5.43 11.67 1.01
C ALA A 346 6.89 11.62 0.57
N GLY A 347 7.70 12.53 1.13
CA GLY A 347 9.16 12.56 0.97
C GLY A 347 9.63 13.24 -0.33
N PRO A 348 10.91 13.59 -0.43
CA PRO A 348 11.50 14.08 -1.68
C PRO A 348 11.98 12.94 -2.58
N LEU A 349 12.09 13.21 -3.89
CA LEU A 349 12.73 12.31 -4.84
C LEU A 349 14.26 12.46 -4.76
N VAL A 350 14.96 11.38 -5.10
CA VAL A 350 16.39 11.46 -5.44
C VAL A 350 16.55 12.29 -6.72
N GLU A 351 17.30 13.39 -6.64
CA GLU A 351 17.58 14.31 -7.76
C GLU A 351 19.02 14.20 -8.30
N SER A 352 19.91 13.54 -7.56
CA SER A 352 21.30 13.28 -7.97
C SER A 352 21.69 11.84 -7.64
N TRP A 353 22.50 11.23 -8.49
CA TRP A 353 23.01 9.88 -8.24
C TRP A 353 23.90 9.84 -6.98
N ASP A 354 23.66 8.86 -6.11
CA ASP A 354 24.50 8.60 -4.94
C ASP A 354 25.52 7.51 -5.31
N GLU A 355 26.78 7.91 -5.49
CA GLU A 355 27.89 7.01 -5.88
C GLU A 355 28.11 5.85 -4.89
N ARG A 356 27.58 5.95 -3.66
CA ARG A 356 27.62 4.83 -2.71
C ARG A 356 26.83 3.63 -3.22
N ILE A 357 25.82 3.82 -4.09
CA ILE A 357 25.05 2.73 -4.72
C ILE A 357 25.94 1.89 -5.66
N GLU A 358 27.07 2.42 -6.12
CA GLU A 358 28.04 1.64 -6.90
C GLU A 358 28.78 0.60 -6.03
N ASN A 359 28.77 0.77 -4.70
CA ASN A 359 29.42 -0.10 -3.72
C ASN A 359 28.41 -0.55 -2.65
N LEU A 360 27.36 -1.24 -3.07
CA LEU A 360 26.38 -1.83 -2.16
C LEU A 360 27.05 -2.84 -1.21
N PRO A 361 26.64 -2.91 0.07
CA PRO A 361 27.19 -3.89 1.00
C PRO A 361 26.81 -5.32 0.60
N ASP A 362 27.67 -6.30 0.90
CA ASP A 362 27.31 -7.71 0.72
C ASP A 362 26.17 -8.13 1.67
N GLU A 363 26.21 -7.60 2.90
CA GLU A 363 25.22 -7.79 3.95
C GLU A 363 24.62 -6.45 4.39
N PRO A 364 23.41 -6.10 3.92
CA PRO A 364 22.68 -4.95 4.46
C PRO A 364 22.23 -5.21 5.89
N VAL A 365 22.25 -4.17 6.73
CA VAL A 365 21.70 -4.28 8.09
C VAL A 365 20.23 -4.69 8.07
N HIS A 366 19.85 -5.57 9.00
CA HIS A 366 18.47 -6.02 9.15
C HIS A 366 17.80 -5.23 10.25
N LEU A 367 16.68 -4.60 9.94
CA LEU A 367 15.84 -3.94 10.94
C LEU A 367 14.67 -4.84 11.35
N ASP A 368 14.32 -4.86 12.63
CA ASP A 368 13.04 -5.41 13.08
C ASP A 368 11.89 -4.45 12.75
N VAL A 369 10.64 -4.86 13.05
CA VAL A 369 9.45 -4.04 12.80
C VAL A 369 9.44 -2.70 13.54
N ASN A 370 10.25 -2.54 14.59
CA ASN A 370 10.43 -1.31 15.37
C ASN A 370 11.58 -0.43 14.85
N GLY A 371 12.29 -0.86 13.80
CA GLY A 371 13.44 -0.15 13.25
C GLY A 371 14.73 -0.36 14.05
N THR A 372 14.80 -1.39 14.89
CA THR A 372 16.01 -1.76 15.63
C THR A 372 16.86 -2.69 14.79
N ILE A 373 18.18 -2.47 14.74
CA ILE A 373 19.10 -3.40 14.08
C ILE A 373 19.13 -4.72 14.85
N VAL A 374 18.84 -5.82 14.15
CA VAL A 374 18.86 -7.18 14.70
C VAL A 374 19.93 -8.07 14.07
N LYS A 375 20.54 -7.63 12.97
CA LYS A 375 21.68 -8.28 12.31
C LYS A 375 22.49 -7.22 11.54
N TYR A 376 23.81 -7.32 11.63
CA TYR A 376 24.77 -6.59 10.81
C TYR A 376 25.18 -7.41 9.60
#